data_AF-A0A927Z319-F1
#
_entry.id   AF-A0A927Z319-F1
#
_cell.length_a   1.000
_cell.length_b   1.000
_cell.length_c   1.000
_cell.angle_alpha   90.00
_cell.angle_beta   90.00
_cell.angle_gamma   90.00
#
_symmetry.space_group_name_H-M   'P 1'
#
loop_
_entity.id
_entity.type
_entity.pdbx_description
1 polymer ?
#
loop_
_entity_poly.entity_id
_entity_poly.type
_entity_poly.pdbx_seq_one_letter_code
_entity_poly.pdbx_strand_id
1 'polypeptide(L)'
;MEKKNFVMLILGVVGGLIFSLGMCMCLLPEWGAFEIGVGFGIVGAILLLITLLVYLKKIGWKPGKINFKLVGKIVYGVVASLVFGLGMCMTLVFEGLMIPGIVVGVVGIVLLLFLIPMCFGWKESDK
;
A
#
# COMPACT_ATOMS: atom_id res chain seq x y z
N MET A 1 -0.45 20.09 13.18
CA MET A 1 -1.39 19.17 12.50
C MET A 1 -2.78 19.38 13.09
N GLU A 2 -3.75 19.84 12.30
CA GLU A 2 -5.13 19.92 12.80
C GLU A 2 -5.69 18.51 13.07
N LYS A 3 -6.45 18.34 14.17
CA LYS A 3 -7.03 17.04 14.58
C LYS A 3 -7.79 16.34 13.44
N LYS A 4 -8.40 17.12 12.55
CA LYS A 4 -9.16 16.65 11.39
C LYS A 4 -8.33 15.90 10.35
N ASN A 5 -7.02 16.14 10.28
CA ASN A 5 -6.13 15.47 9.32
C ASN A 5 -5.58 14.17 9.89
N PHE A 6 -5.40 14.10 11.21
CA PHE A 6 -5.00 12.87 11.89
C PHE A 6 -6.09 11.80 11.82
N VAL A 7 -7.34 12.17 12.12
CA VAL A 7 -8.51 11.27 12.02
C VAL A 7 -8.65 10.72 10.60
N MET A 8 -8.41 11.56 9.61
CA MET A 8 -8.50 11.18 8.20
C MET A 8 -7.38 10.23 7.75
N LEU A 9 -6.17 10.44 8.26
CA LEU A 9 -5.04 9.53 8.01
C LEU A 9 -5.32 8.16 8.64
N ILE A 10 -5.80 8.12 9.89
CA ILE A 10 -6.19 6.88 10.55
C ILE A 10 -7.31 6.17 9.79
N LEU A 11 -8.39 6.88 9.40
CA LEU A 11 -9.48 6.31 8.61
C LEU A 11 -8.99 5.73 7.28
N GLY A 12 -8.05 6.41 6.61
CA GLY A 12 -7.44 5.92 5.38
C GLY A 12 -6.61 4.66 5.59
N VAL A 13 -5.78 4.61 6.65
CA VAL A 13 -4.97 3.44 6.98
C VAL A 13 -5.85 2.25 7.36
N VAL A 14 -6.84 2.45 8.23
CA VAL A 14 -7.77 1.39 8.66
C VAL A 14 -8.59 0.90 7.47
N GLY A 15 -9.09 1.78 6.61
CA GLY A 15 -9.79 1.39 5.39
C GLY A 15 -8.92 0.63 4.40
N GLY A 16 -7.67 1.05 4.22
CA GLY A 16 -6.70 0.33 3.39
C GLY A 16 -6.39 -1.07 3.91
N LEU A 17 -6.23 -1.24 5.22
CA LEU A 17 -5.99 -2.55 5.83
C LEU A 17 -7.19 -3.48 5.67
N ILE A 18 -8.42 -3.00 5.95
CA ILE A 18 -9.64 -3.81 5.80
C ILE A 18 -9.84 -4.22 4.34
N PHE A 19 -9.61 -3.30 3.40
CA PHE A 19 -9.71 -3.59 1.97
C PHE A 19 -8.67 -4.62 1.51
N SER A 20 -7.40 -4.45 1.92
CA SER A 20 -6.33 -5.38 1.58
C SER A 20 -6.61 -6.78 2.12
N LEU A 21 -7.09 -6.89 3.37
CA LEU A 21 -7.45 -8.19 3.97
C LEU A 21 -8.64 -8.83 3.25
N GLY A 22 -9.66 -8.04 2.88
CA GLY A 22 -10.80 -8.54 2.10
C GLY A 22 -10.36 -9.12 0.75
N MET A 23 -9.47 -8.43 0.03
CA MET A 23 -8.91 -8.92 -1.23
C MET A 23 -8.06 -10.19 -1.04
N CYS A 24 -7.27 -10.28 0.03
CA CYS A 24 -6.50 -11.48 0.36
C CYS A 24 -7.41 -12.68 0.68
N MET A 25 -8.52 -12.48 1.41
CA MET A 25 -9.49 -13.53 1.71
C MET A 25 -10.24 -14.04 0.47
N CYS A 26 -10.43 -13.21 -0.56
CA CYS A 26 -10.99 -13.64 -1.84
C CYS A 26 -10.04 -14.54 -2.64
N LEU A 27 -8.72 -14.41 -2.43
CA LEU A 27 -7.71 -15.14 -3.20
C LEU A 27 -7.40 -16.54 -2.64
N LEU A 28 -7.75 -16.83 -1.38
CA LEU A 28 -7.62 -18.16 -0.77
C LEU A 28 -8.97 -18.90 -0.77
N PRO A 29 -9.27 -19.71 -1.80
CA PRO A 29 -10.52 -20.47 -1.88
C PRO A 29 -10.60 -21.63 -0.86
N GLU A 30 -9.49 -22.04 -0.23
CA GLU A 30 -9.46 -23.16 0.72
C GLU A 30 -10.26 -22.95 2.02
N TRP A 31 -10.64 -21.70 2.36
CA TRP A 31 -11.38 -21.43 3.60
C TRP A 31 -12.91 -21.41 3.44
N GLY A 32 -13.46 -21.56 2.23
CA GLY A 32 -14.91 -21.44 1.99
C GLY A 32 -15.49 -20.07 2.36
N ALA A 33 -14.63 -19.09 2.65
CA ALA A 33 -14.96 -17.77 3.18
C ALA A 33 -15.00 -16.68 2.09
N PHE A 34 -15.07 -17.08 0.81
CA PHE A 34 -15.07 -16.17 -0.32
C PHE A 34 -16.21 -15.14 -0.23
N GLU A 35 -17.42 -15.55 0.18
CA GLU A 35 -18.55 -14.64 0.36
C GLU A 35 -18.30 -13.60 1.45
N ILE A 36 -17.68 -14.00 2.56
CA ILE A 36 -17.31 -13.12 3.67
C ILE A 36 -16.19 -12.17 3.25
N GLY A 37 -15.17 -12.68 2.53
CA GLY A 37 -14.05 -11.91 2.00
C GLY A 37 -14.51 -10.82 1.03
N VAL A 38 -15.42 -11.15 0.11
CA VAL A 38 -16.05 -10.19 -0.81
C VAL A 38 -16.84 -9.14 -0.02
N GLY A 39 -17.60 -9.55 1.01
CA GLY A 39 -18.31 -8.63 1.89
C GLY A 39 -17.38 -7.60 2.55
N PHE A 40 -16.31 -8.07 3.20
CA PHE A 40 -15.32 -7.19 3.83
C PHE A 40 -14.55 -6.33 2.81
N GLY A 41 -14.25 -6.86 1.63
CA GLY A 41 -13.63 -6.13 0.53
C GLY A 41 -14.51 -4.97 0.04
N ILE A 42 -15.80 -5.20 -0.17
CA ILE A 42 -16.75 -4.15 -0.58
C ILE A 42 -16.87 -3.08 0.51
N VAL A 43 -17.01 -3.49 1.78
CA VAL A 43 -17.08 -2.54 2.91
C VAL A 43 -15.80 -1.70 3.01
N GLY A 44 -14.63 -2.33 2.88
CA GLY A 44 -13.34 -1.65 2.85
C GLY A 44 -13.21 -0.68 1.68
N ALA A 45 -13.67 -1.07 0.48
CA ALA A 45 -13.68 -0.22 -0.71
C ALA A 45 -14.57 1.01 -0.53
N ILE A 46 -15.78 0.83 0.02
CA ILE A 46 -16.70 1.94 0.33
C ILE A 46 -16.05 2.89 1.34
N LEU A 47 -15.42 2.38 2.39
CA LEU A 47 -14.74 3.21 3.40
C LEU A 47 -13.58 4.02 2.82
N LEU A 48 -12.78 3.40 1.94
CA LEU A 48 -11.71 4.08 1.19
C LEU A 48 -12.26 5.16 0.26
N LEU A 49 -13.37 4.88 -0.43
CA LEU A 49 -14.00 5.79 -1.38
C LEU A 49 -14.59 7.01 -0.66
N ILE A 50 -15.23 6.82 0.50
CA ILE A 50 -15.69 7.92 1.36
C ILE A 50 -14.50 8.76 1.83
N THR A 51 -13.42 8.12 2.28
CA THR A 51 -12.21 8.82 2.73
C THR A 51 -11.57 9.64 1.60
N LEU A 52 -11.52 9.09 0.38
CA LEU A 52 -11.02 9.77 -0.80
C LEU A 52 -11.90 10.96 -1.20
N LEU A 53 -13.23 10.82 -1.16
CA LEU A 53 -14.15 11.93 -1.44
C LEU A 53 -13.99 13.08 -0.44
N VAL A 54 -13.84 12.77 0.85
CA VAL A 54 -13.57 13.77 1.89
C VAL A 54 -12.21 14.46 1.64
N TYR A 55 -11.22 13.73 1.13
CA TYR A 55 -9.90 14.26 0.77
C TYR A 55 -9.97 15.25 -0.37
N LEU A 56 -10.60 14.84 -1.47
CA LEU A 56 -10.79 15.67 -2.65
C LEU A 56 -11.60 16.93 -2.32
N LYS A 57 -12.59 16.81 -1.43
CA LYS A 57 -13.37 17.97 -0.96
C LYS A 57 -12.54 18.92 -0.11
N LYS A 58 -11.60 18.41 0.71
CA LYS A 58 -10.72 19.24 1.56
C LYS A 58 -9.64 20.00 0.79
N ILE A 59 -9.07 19.41 -0.25
CA ILE A 59 -8.00 20.05 -1.05
C ILE A 59 -8.56 21.13 -1.98
N GLY A 60 -9.89 21.13 -2.18
CA GLY A 60 -10.50 21.81 -3.32
C GLY A 60 -10.10 21.10 -4.61
N TRP A 61 -10.83 21.34 -5.69
CA TRP A 61 -10.54 20.76 -7.00
C TRP A 61 -9.27 21.34 -7.67
N LYS A 62 -8.19 21.49 -6.91
CA LYS A 62 -6.86 21.84 -7.37
C LYS A 62 -5.96 20.62 -7.15
N PRO A 63 -5.89 19.68 -8.11
CA PRO A 63 -4.82 18.70 -8.10
C PRO A 63 -3.50 19.49 -8.10
N GLY A 64 -2.78 19.44 -6.99
CA GLY A 64 -1.46 20.06 -6.88
C GLY A 64 -0.59 19.55 -8.02
N LYS A 65 0.26 20.43 -8.58
CA LYS A 65 1.15 20.11 -9.70
C LYS A 65 1.78 18.74 -9.47
N ILE A 66 1.46 17.79 -10.34
CA ILE A 66 1.92 16.41 -10.24
C ILE A 66 3.42 16.44 -10.48
N ASN A 67 4.20 16.47 -9.40
CA ASN A 67 5.64 16.45 -9.50
C ASN A 67 6.07 15.07 -9.99
N PHE A 68 6.71 14.99 -11.16
CA PHE A 68 7.25 13.75 -11.71
C PHE A 68 8.18 13.03 -10.71
N LYS A 69 8.90 13.81 -9.89
CA LYS A 69 9.74 13.31 -8.79
C LYS A 69 8.96 12.65 -7.65
N LEU A 70 7.72 13.10 -7.38
CA LEU A 70 6.84 12.47 -6.40
C LEU A 70 6.26 11.17 -6.97
N VAL A 71 5.80 11.20 -8.22
CA VAL A 71 5.28 10.01 -8.91
C VAL A 71 6.36 8.92 -8.99
N GLY A 72 7.60 9.28 -9.33
CA GLY A 72 8.72 8.33 -9.36
C GLY A 72 8.96 7.64 -8.02
N LYS A 73 8.84 8.36 -6.90
CA LYS A 73 8.95 7.77 -5.55
C LYS A 73 7.81 6.80 -5.24
N ILE A 74 6.58 7.17 -5.59
CA ILE A 74 5.40 6.32 -5.37
C ILE A 74 5.53 5.03 -6.20
N VAL A 75 5.88 5.15 -7.48
CA VAL A 75 6.07 3.99 -8.37
C VAL A 75 7.18 3.08 -7.85
N TYR A 76 8.32 3.66 -7.45
CA TYR A 76 9.42 2.88 -6.88
C TYR A 76 8.99 2.14 -5.59
N GLY A 77 8.22 2.78 -4.72
CA GLY A 77 7.67 2.13 -3.52
C GLY A 77 6.72 0.98 -3.84
N VAL A 78 5.85 1.15 -4.83
CA VAL A 78 4.96 0.08 -5.30
C VAL A 78 5.78 -1.10 -5.83
N VAL A 79 6.78 -0.86 -6.69
CA VAL A 79 7.68 -1.90 -7.22
C VAL A 79 8.43 -2.62 -6.10
N ALA A 80 9.00 -1.89 -5.14
CA ALA A 80 9.71 -2.50 -4.00
C ALA A 80 8.79 -3.39 -3.13
N SER A 81 7.56 -2.92 -2.86
CA SER A 81 6.57 -3.68 -2.10
C SER A 81 6.10 -4.95 -2.80
N LEU A 82 5.96 -4.92 -4.14
CA LEU A 82 5.64 -6.06 -4.97
C LEU A 82 6.77 -7.10 -4.96
N VAL A 83 8.03 -6.66 -5.14
CA VAL A 83 9.20 -7.56 -5.12
C VAL A 83 9.33 -8.24 -3.75
N PHE A 84 9.15 -7.48 -2.66
CA PHE A 84 9.16 -8.03 -1.31
C PHE A 84 8.02 -9.02 -1.08
N GLY A 85 6.79 -8.68 -1.49
CA GLY A 85 5.63 -9.57 -1.38
C GLY A 85 5.79 -10.87 -2.17
N LEU A 86 6.28 -10.79 -3.41
CA LEU A 86 6.53 -11.97 -4.25
C LEU A 86 7.63 -12.87 -3.65
N GLY A 87 8.69 -12.28 -3.07
CA GLY A 87 9.72 -13.03 -2.35
C GLY A 87 9.14 -13.87 -1.21
N MET A 88 8.25 -13.28 -0.40
CA MET A 88 7.57 -14.00 0.70
C MET A 88 6.57 -15.06 0.20
N CYS A 89 5.86 -14.81 -0.90
CA CYS A 89 4.95 -15.80 -1.48
C CYS A 89 5.73 -17.02 -2.02
N MET A 90 6.88 -16.80 -2.66
CA MET A 90 7.72 -17.87 -3.22
C MET A 90 8.31 -18.80 -2.14
N THR A 91 8.57 -18.31 -0.92
CA THR A 91 9.08 -19.15 0.18
C THR A 91 8.03 -20.09 0.77
N LEU A 92 6.74 -19.80 0.58
CA LEU A 92 5.64 -20.55 1.19
C LEU A 92 4.98 -21.54 0.23
N VAL A 93 4.91 -21.21 -1.07
CA VAL A 93 4.12 -21.98 -2.05
C VAL A 93 4.93 -23.04 -2.80
N PHE A 94 6.25 -22.85 -2.96
CA PHE A 94 7.08 -23.77 -3.75
C PHE A 94 8.09 -24.51 -2.87
N GLU A 95 7.87 -25.81 -2.66
CA GLU A 95 8.89 -26.71 -2.10
C GLU A 95 10.13 -26.72 -3.02
N GLY A 96 11.29 -26.33 -2.47
CA GLY A 96 12.57 -26.29 -3.19
C GLY A 96 13.04 -24.90 -3.68
N LEU A 97 12.18 -23.87 -3.63
CA LEU A 97 12.52 -22.48 -4.02
C LEU A 97 12.72 -21.53 -2.82
N MET A 98 12.91 -22.07 -1.61
CA MET A 98 13.14 -21.27 -0.40
C MET A 98 14.37 -20.35 -0.51
N ILE A 99 15.47 -20.85 -1.05
CA ILE A 99 16.72 -20.10 -1.21
C ILE A 99 16.50 -18.90 -2.14
N PRO A 100 15.98 -19.06 -3.38
CA PRO A 100 15.71 -17.90 -4.24
C PRO A 100 14.63 -16.97 -3.68
N GLY A 101 13.61 -17.50 -2.97
CA GLY A 101 12.60 -16.66 -2.31
C GLY A 101 13.20 -15.72 -1.25
N ILE A 102 14.12 -16.22 -0.43
CA ILE A 102 14.86 -15.41 0.56
C ILE A 102 15.73 -14.36 -0.16
N VAL A 103 16.44 -14.74 -1.22
CA VAL A 103 17.28 -13.80 -1.98
C VAL A 103 16.43 -12.66 -2.56
N VAL A 104 15.30 -12.99 -3.19
CA VAL A 104 14.36 -11.98 -3.74
C VAL A 104 13.74 -11.13 -2.62
N GLY A 105 13.40 -11.74 -1.49
CA GLY A 105 12.90 -11.02 -0.30
C GLY A 105 13.93 -10.03 0.26
N VAL A 106 15.19 -10.44 0.39
CA VAL A 106 16.30 -9.57 0.84
C VAL A 106 16.50 -8.42 -0.14
N VAL A 107 16.49 -8.69 -1.46
CA VAL A 107 16.54 -7.64 -2.49
C VAL A 107 15.37 -6.66 -2.34
N GLY A 108 14.16 -7.15 -2.08
CA GLY A 108 12.98 -6.33 -1.79
C GLY A 108 13.16 -5.42 -0.57
N ILE A 109 13.74 -5.93 0.52
CA ILE A 109 14.03 -5.13 1.74
C ILE A 109 15.08 -4.05 1.44
N VAL A 110 16.14 -4.40 0.70
CA VAL A 110 17.18 -3.42 0.31
C VAL A 110 16.59 -2.31 -0.56
N LEU A 111 15.72 -2.65 -1.52
CA LEU A 111 15.00 -1.66 -2.34
C LEU A 111 14.14 -0.74 -1.47
N LEU A 112 13.41 -1.30 -0.49
CA LEU A 112 12.60 -0.53 0.46
C LEU A 112 13.45 0.39 1.36
N LEU A 113 14.60 -0.09 1.84
CA LEU A 113 15.53 0.72 2.63
C LEU A 113 16.05 1.92 1.83
N PHE A 114 16.30 1.74 0.52
CA PHE A 114 16.71 2.83 -0.37
C PHE A 114 15.61 3.87 -0.64
N LEU A 115 14.34 3.54 -0.39
CA LEU A 115 13.24 4.50 -0.50
C LEU A 115 13.22 5.49 0.68
N ILE A 116 13.67 5.10 1.87
CA ILE A 116 13.75 5.96 3.06
C ILE A 116 14.61 7.21 2.84
N PRO A 117 15.88 7.12 2.39
CA PRO A 117 16.71 8.29 2.10
C PRO A 117 16.12 9.14 0.97
N MET A 118 15.43 8.53 0.00
CA MET A 118 14.74 9.24 -1.09
C MET A 118 13.51 10.04 -0.62
N CYS A 119 12.80 9.54 0.39
CA CYS A 119 11.66 10.22 1.00
C CYS A 119 12.10 11.35 1.95
N PHE A 120 13.14 11.13 2.77
CA PHE A 120 13.61 12.12 3.74
C PHE A 120 14.56 13.19 3.17
N GLY A 121 15.33 12.87 2.12
CA GLY A 121 16.29 13.80 1.51
C GLY A 121 15.68 14.99 0.74
N TRP A 122 14.37 15.16 0.76
CA TRP A 122 13.66 16.20 -0.03
C TRP A 122 12.91 17.23 0.82
N LYS A 123 13.17 17.31 2.13
CA LYS A 123 12.65 18.40 2.97
C LYS A 123 13.37 19.75 2.76
N GLU A 124 14.35 19.83 1.84
CA GLU A 124 15.25 20.99 1.67
C GLU A 124 14.95 21.88 0.46
N SER A 125 13.75 21.85 -0.13
CA SER A 125 13.42 22.75 -1.26
C SER A 125 11.96 23.19 -1.28
N ASP A 126 11.47 23.66 -0.14
CA ASP A 126 10.33 24.58 -0.06
C ASP A 126 10.84 25.85 0.64
N LYS A 127 11.59 26.67 -0.12
CA LYS A 127 11.80 28.10 0.12
C LYS A 127 11.31 28.85 -1.11
#